data_AF-A0ABD0N0Q6-F1
#
_entry.id   AF-A0ABD0N0Q6-F1
#
_cell.length_a   1.000
_cell.length_b   1.000
_cell.length_c   1.000
_cell.angle_alpha   90.00
_cell.angle_beta   90.00
_cell.angle_gamma   90.00
#
_symmetry.space_group_name_H-M   'P 1'
#
loop_
_entity.id
_entity.type
_entity.pdbx_description
1 polymer ?
#
loop_
_entity_poly.entity_id
_entity_poly.type
_entity_poly.pdbx_seq_one_letter_code
_entity_poly.pdbx_strand_id
1 'polypeptide(L)' 'VENLPELEPKASKWRYPEGRVLRHHPKLNTYTLTLEDVPGSPPPNLKCDVEELQRLIRSHQK' A
#
# COMPACT_ATOMS: atom_id res chain seq x y z
N VAL A 1 -15.26 16.59 19.18
CA VAL A 1 -14.10 15.68 19.27
C VAL A 1 -13.76 15.26 17.86
N GLU A 2 -12.98 16.10 17.19
CA GLU A 2 -12.49 15.82 15.84
C GLU A 2 -11.31 14.87 15.99
N ASN A 3 -11.47 13.67 15.47
CA ASN A 3 -10.51 12.58 15.54
C ASN A 3 -9.35 12.90 14.59
N LEU A 4 -8.40 13.72 15.05
CA LEU A 4 -7.12 13.92 14.37
C LEU A 4 -6.40 12.57 14.40
N PRO A 5 -6.14 11.91 13.26
CA PRO A 5 -5.33 10.71 13.30
C PRO A 5 -3.94 11.14 13.73
N GLU A 6 -3.51 10.54 14.84
CA GLU A 6 -2.15 10.61 15.36
C GLU A 6 -1.14 10.64 14.22
N LEU A 7 -0.17 11.54 14.36
CA LEU A 7 1.12 11.60 13.68
C LEU A 7 1.64 10.21 13.25
N GLU A 8 1.18 9.72 12.09
CA GLU A 8 1.78 8.58 11.42
C GLU A 8 3.16 9.06 10.93
N PRO A 9 4.26 8.43 11.40
CA PRO A 9 5.61 8.96 11.24
C PRO A 9 6.04 8.90 9.78
N LYS A 10 5.73 9.91 8.96
CA LYS A 10 6.05 9.94 7.50
C LYS A 10 5.94 8.54 6.87
N ALA A 11 4.90 7.78 7.23
CA ALA A 11 4.85 6.36 6.90
C ALA A 11 4.78 6.29 5.37
N SER A 12 5.74 5.56 4.79
CA SER A 12 6.08 5.57 3.37
C SER A 12 4.86 5.25 2.52
N LYS A 13 4.10 6.29 2.17
CA LYS A 13 2.90 6.22 1.34
C LYS A 13 3.36 6.41 -0.08
N TRP A 14 3.42 5.31 -0.81
CA TRP A 14 3.81 5.32 -2.21
C TRP A 14 2.56 5.38 -3.07
N ARG A 15 2.54 6.32 -4.01
CA ARG A 15 1.49 6.44 -5.02
C ARG A 15 2.04 5.83 -6.31
N TYR A 16 1.33 4.83 -6.81
CA TYR A 16 1.62 4.16 -8.07
C TYR A 16 0.60 4.63 -9.13
N PRO A 17 0.86 4.36 -10.42
CA PRO A 17 -0.09 4.62 -11.50
C PRO A 17 -1.47 4.01 -11.23
N GLU A 18 -2.50 4.46 -11.96
CA GLU A 18 -3.90 3.99 -11.82
C GLU A 18 -4.50 4.12 -10.40
N GLY A 19 -4.14 5.16 -9.65
CA GLY A 19 -4.74 5.43 -8.34
C GLY A 19 -4.32 4.45 -7.23
N ARG A 20 -3.28 3.66 -7.48
CA ARG A 20 -2.79 2.64 -6.54
C ARG A 20 -2.02 3.29 -5.40
N VAL A 21 -2.31 2.87 -4.18
CA VAL A 21 -1.71 3.40 -2.95
C VAL A 21 -1.17 2.27 -2.10
N LEU A 22 0.14 2.26 -1.91
CA LEU A 22 0.79 1.37 -0.96
C LEU A 22 1.02 2.09 0.37
N ARG A 23 0.67 1.41 1.46
CA ARG A 23 0.93 1.84 2.83
C ARG A 23 1.73 0.76 3.56
N HIS A 24 2.76 1.20 4.27
CA HIS A 24 3.49 0.36 5.21
C HIS A 24 2.99 0.64 6.64
N HIS A 25 2.76 -0.41 7.41
CA HIS A 25 2.37 -0.38 8.82
C HIS A 25 3.51 -0.94 9.69
N PRO A 26 4.47 -0.11 10.13
CA PRO A 26 5.67 -0.59 10.84
C PRO A 26 5.34 -1.33 12.14
N LYS A 27 4.30 -0.87 12.86
CA LYS A 27 3.84 -1.49 14.12
C LYS A 27 3.39 -2.95 13.95
N LEU A 28 2.89 -3.30 12.76
CA LEU A 28 2.39 -4.64 12.43
C LEU A 28 3.31 -5.38 11.45
N ASN A 29 4.41 -4.76 11.01
CA ASN A 29 5.27 -5.24 9.93
C ASN A 29 4.47 -5.71 8.70
N THR A 30 3.43 -4.96 8.35
CA THR A 30 2.47 -5.33 7.29
C THR A 30 2.40 -4.24 6.23
N TYR A 31 2.13 -4.64 4.99
CA TYR A 31 1.93 -3.73 3.86
C TYR A 31 0.51 -3.87 3.32
N THR A 32 -0.10 -2.75 2.94
CA THR A 32 -1.45 -2.69 2.38
C THR A 32 -1.40 -1.99 1.03
N LEU A 33 -1.93 -2.65 0.00
CA LEU A 33 -2.11 -2.08 -1.33
C LEU A 33 -3.59 -1.80 -1.55
N THR A 34 -3.93 -0.53 -1.75
CA THR A 34 -5.28 -0.05 -2.08
C THR A 34 -5.31 0.35 -3.54
N LEU A 35 -6.40 0.02 -4.23
CA LEU A 35 -6.61 0.33 -5.64
C LEU A 35 -7.99 0.97 -5.76
N GLU A 36 -8.12 1.96 -6.63
CA GLU A 36 -9.43 2.46 -7.01
C GLU A 36 -10.06 1.47 -7.98
N ASP A 37 -11.19 0.88 -7.60
CA ASP A 37 -11.96 -0.03 -8.46
C ASP A 37 -13.24 0.66 -8.92
N VAL A 38 -13.68 0.34 -10.14
CA VAL A 38 -14.95 0.81 -10.67
C VAL A 38 -16.04 -0.17 -10.22
N PRO A 39 -17.17 0.30 -9.66
CA PRO A 39 -18.26 -0.61 -9.30
C PRO A 39 -18.73 -1.40 -10.52
N GLY A 40 -18.61 -2.73 -10.46
CA GLY A 40 -19.03 -3.64 -11.54
C GLY A 40 -17.91 -4.13 -12.47
N SER A 41 -16.65 -3.69 -12.30
CA SER A 41 -15.53 -4.35 -12.97
C SER A 41 -15.17 -5.70 -12.35
N PRO A 42 -14.55 -6.61 -13.12
CA PRO A 42 -13.91 -7.78 -12.55
C PRO A 42 -12.76 -7.36 -11.62
N PRO A 43 -12.48 -8.12 -10.55
CA PRO A 43 -11.43 -7.78 -9.62
C PRO A 43 -10.07 -7.69 -10.34
N PRO A 44 -9.29 -6.64 -10.10
CA PRO A 44 -7.99 -6.47 -10.73
C PRO A 44 -7.02 -7.60 -10.34
N ASN A 45 -6.17 -8.01 -11.28
CA ASN A 45 -5.12 -8.98 -11.01
C ASN A 45 -3.95 -8.30 -10.29
N LEU A 46 -3.71 -8.67 -9.03
CA LEU A 46 -2.71 -8.02 -8.16
C LEU A 46 -1.39 -8.76 -8.09
N LYS A 47 -1.23 -9.85 -8.84
CA LYS A 47 -0.08 -10.73 -8.70
C LYS A 47 1.23 -9.98 -8.96
N CYS A 48 1.30 -9.21 -10.04
CA CYS A 48 2.48 -8.43 -10.38
C CYS A 48 2.80 -7.38 -9.30
N ASP A 49 1.80 -6.68 -8.79
CA ASP A 49 1.97 -5.68 -7.73
C ASP A 49 2.50 -6.31 -6.43
N VAL A 50 1.97 -7.47 -6.05
CA VAL A 50 2.41 -8.20 -4.86
C VAL A 50 3.86 -8.68 -5.04
N GLU A 51 4.24 -9.17 -6.22
CA GLU A 51 5.60 -9.61 -6.51
C GLU A 51 6.61 -8.44 -6.48
N GLU A 52 6.24 -7.28 -7.03
CA GLU A 52 7.05 -6.06 -6.97
C GLU A 52 7.19 -5.55 -5.53
N LEU A 53 6.09 -5.52 -4.78
CA LEU A 53 6.10 -5.15 -3.37
C LEU A 53 7.01 -6.06 -2.55
N GLN A 54 6.90 -7.38 -2.72
CA GLN A 54 7.80 -8.33 -2.06
C GLN A 54 9.26 -8.12 -2.46
N ARG A 55 9.55 -7.75 -3.72
CA ARG A 55 10.90 -7.42 -4.15
C ARG A 55 11.44 -6.19 -3.41
N LEU A 56 10.64 -5.12 -3.33
CA LEU A 56 11.02 -3.87 -2.65
C LEU A 56 11.27 -4.09 -1.15
N ILE A 57 10.40 -4.85 -0.49
CA ILE A 57 10.58 -5.21 0.93
C ILE A 57 11.92 -5.91 1.12
N ARG A 58 12.22 -6.92 0.29
CA ARG A 58 13.48 -7.67 0.37
C ARG A 58 14.71 -6.85 0.03
N SER A 59 14.62 -5.89 -0.89
CA SER A 59 15.75 -5.02 -1.21
C SER A 59 16.09 -4.05 -0.07
N HIS A 60 15.10 -3.62 0.70
CA HIS A 60 15.30 -2.75 1.87
C HIS A 60 15.75 -3.51 3.13
N GLN A 61 15.66 -4.84 3.13
CA GLN A 61 16.12 -5.71 4.22
C GLN A 61 17.58 -6.18 4.07
N LYS A 62 18.28 -5.79 3.00
CA LYS A 62 19.73 -5.99 2.81
C LYS A 62 20.50 -4.77 3.27
#